data_AF-A0A849PG92-F1
#
_entry.id   AF-A0A849PG92-F1
#
_cell.length_a   1.000
_cell.length_b   1.000
_cell.length_c   1.000
_cell.angle_alpha   90.00
_cell.angle_beta   90.00
_cell.angle_gamma   90.00
#
_symmetry.space_group_name_H-M   'P 1'
#
loop_
_entity.id
_entity.type
_entity.pdbx_description
1 polymer ?
#
loop_
_entity_poly.entity_id
_entity_poly.type
_entity_poly.pdbx_seq_one_letter_code
_entity_poly.pdbx_strand_id
1 'polypeptide(L)'
;MTNDYDVVIIGAGPAGMFAADELADSDLRVLVIDSGQDIDERACPMKRSSVCMHCTPCAIMSGVGGAGTFSDGTLNLRPDIGGDLAILTGSKEEA
;
A
#
# COMPACT_ATOMS: atom_id res chain seq x y z
N MET A 1 25.72 -9.05 5.08
CA MET A 1 24.85 -8.64 3.96
C MET A 1 25.01 -7.14 3.83
N THR A 2 25.36 -6.64 2.65
CA THR A 2 25.39 -5.20 2.38
C THR A 2 23.95 -4.74 2.16
N ASN A 3 23.48 -3.78 2.95
CA ASN A 3 22.12 -3.21 2.86
C ASN A 3 22.00 -2.18 1.71
N ASP A 4 22.66 -2.46 0.60
CA ASP A 4 22.62 -1.58 -0.55
C ASP A 4 21.44 -2.00 -1.44
N TYR A 5 20.52 -1.07 -1.65
CA TYR A 5 19.36 -1.22 -2.53
C TYR A 5 19.37 -0.06 -3.53
N ASP A 6 19.00 -0.36 -4.77
CA ASP A 6 18.97 0.63 -5.84
C ASP A 6 17.63 1.39 -5.82
N VAL A 7 16.56 0.73 -5.35
CA VAL A 7 15.23 1.31 -5.17
C VAL A 7 14.63 0.85 -3.83
N VAL A 8 14.04 1.79 -3.09
CA VAL A 8 13.28 1.50 -1.87
C VAL A 8 11.85 2.00 -2.04
N ILE A 9 10.90 1.08 -1.91
CA ILE A 9 9.46 1.33 -1.98
C ILE A 9 8.89 1.30 -0.57
N ILE A 10 8.28 2.41 -0.15
CA ILE A 10 7.65 2.53 1.16
C ILE A 10 6.14 2.35 1.01
N GLY A 11 5.64 1.25 1.58
CA GLY A 11 4.24 0.82 1.52
C GLY A 11 4.09 -0.41 0.63
N ALA A 12 3.66 -1.53 1.23
CA ALA A 12 3.33 -2.76 0.51
C ALA A 12 1.84 -2.81 0.14
N GLY A 13 1.25 -1.67 -0.20
CA GLY A 13 -0.10 -1.59 -0.79
C GLY A 13 -0.09 -1.88 -2.30
N PRO A 14 -1.25 -1.78 -2.98
CA PRO A 14 -1.34 -2.05 -4.41
C PRO A 14 -0.34 -1.23 -5.23
N ALA A 15 -0.25 0.08 -4.99
CA ALA A 15 0.67 0.96 -5.71
C ALA A 15 2.15 0.54 -5.56
N GLY A 16 2.58 0.22 -4.33
CA GLY A 16 3.95 -0.21 -4.06
C GLY A 16 4.25 -1.61 -4.60
N MET A 17 3.28 -2.53 -4.52
CA MET A 17 3.40 -3.86 -5.09
C MET A 17 3.48 -3.85 -6.62
N PHE A 18 2.64 -3.07 -7.30
CA PHE A 18 2.73 -2.91 -8.76
C PHE A 18 4.02 -2.21 -9.17
N ALA A 19 4.48 -1.19 -8.43
CA ALA A 19 5.78 -0.59 -8.68
C ALA A 19 6.94 -1.59 -8.51
N ALA A 20 6.87 -2.48 -7.54
CA ALA A 20 7.85 -3.55 -7.36
C ALA A 20 7.77 -4.60 -8.47
N ASP A 21 6.56 -4.96 -8.93
CA ASP A 21 6.31 -5.91 -10.01
C ASP A 21 6.88 -5.42 -11.33
N GLU A 22 6.65 -4.15 -11.69
CA GLU A 22 7.23 -3.52 -12.88
C GLU A 22 8.77 -3.47 -12.85
N LEU A 23 9.37 -3.45 -11.65
CA LEU A 23 10.82 -3.47 -11.46
C LEU A 23 11.37 -4.89 -11.29
N ALA A 24 10.54 -5.93 -11.18
CA ALA A 24 10.95 -7.28 -10.83
C ALA A 24 11.84 -7.92 -11.91
N ASP A 25 11.64 -7.56 -13.19
CA ASP A 25 12.43 -8.02 -14.33
C ASP A 25 13.67 -7.15 -14.60
N SER A 26 13.93 -6.13 -13.78
CA SER A 26 15.12 -5.28 -13.89
C SER A 26 16.32 -5.87 -13.13
N ASP A 27 17.52 -5.41 -13.45
CA ASP A 27 18.74 -5.75 -12.69
C ASP A 27 18.87 -4.97 -11.36
N LEU A 28 17.81 -4.25 -10.93
CA LEU A 28 17.82 -3.40 -9.74
C LEU A 28 17.51 -4.22 -8.48
N ARG A 29 18.22 -3.93 -7.39
CA ARG A 29 17.89 -4.47 -6.07
C ARG A 29 16.80 -3.62 -5.42
N VAL A 30 15.59 -4.14 -5.44
CA VAL A 30 14.41 -3.45 -4.91
C VAL A 30 14.09 -3.93 -3.49
N LEU A 31 13.87 -2.99 -2.57
CA LEU A 31 13.37 -3.24 -1.23
C LEU A 31 11.95 -2.69 -1.07
N VAL A 32 11.00 -3.51 -0.66
CA VAL A 32 9.65 -3.07 -0.26
C VAL A 32 9.53 -3.16 1.26
N ILE A 33 9.13 -2.08 1.91
CA ILE A 33 8.91 -2.04 3.37
C ILE A 33 7.50 -1.55 3.63
N ASP A 34 6.79 -2.21 4.55
CA ASP A 34 5.56 -1.68 5.15
C ASP A 34 5.71 -1.58 6.66
N SER A 35 4.97 -0.64 7.25
CA SER A 35 4.87 -0.51 8.70
C SER A 35 4.13 -1.67 9.36
N GLY A 36 3.20 -2.33 8.65
CA GLY A 36 2.36 -3.39 9.19
C GLY A 36 2.94 -4.80 9.05
N GLN A 37 2.07 -5.80 9.24
CA GLN A 37 2.46 -7.21 9.25
C GLN A 37 2.27 -7.88 7.88
N ASP A 38 2.81 -9.09 7.74
CA ASP A 38 2.55 -9.98 6.62
C ASP A 38 1.12 -10.53 6.65
N ILE A 39 0.60 -10.98 5.51
CA ILE A 39 -0.82 -11.32 5.29
C ILE A 39 -1.35 -12.33 6.31
N ASP A 40 -0.56 -13.36 6.64
CA ASP A 40 -0.95 -14.42 7.58
C ASP A 40 -1.03 -13.93 9.03
N GLU A 41 -0.27 -12.87 9.35
CA GLU A 41 -0.22 -12.27 10.67
C GLU A 41 -1.15 -11.05 10.83
N ARG A 42 -1.69 -10.51 9.72
CA ARG A 42 -2.58 -9.35 9.74
C ARG A 42 -3.94 -9.69 10.33
N ALA A 43 -4.13 -9.35 11.61
CA ALA A 43 -5.40 -9.51 12.31
C ALA A 43 -5.82 -8.25 13.06
N CYS A 44 -6.88 -7.57 12.58
CA CYS A 44 -7.46 -6.44 13.32
C CYS A 44 -8.17 -6.91 14.60
N PRO A 45 -7.83 -6.37 15.79
CA PRO A 45 -8.47 -6.72 17.06
C PRO A 45 -9.99 -6.50 17.07
N MET A 46 -10.47 -5.59 16.20
CA MET A 46 -11.91 -5.31 16.03
C MET A 46 -12.72 -6.56 15.67
N LYS A 47 -12.12 -7.58 15.01
CA LYS A 47 -12.80 -8.86 14.74
C LYS A 47 -13.24 -9.57 16.04
N ARG A 48 -12.57 -9.33 17.16
CA ARG A 48 -12.88 -9.93 18.47
C ARG A 48 -13.65 -8.98 19.39
N SER A 49 -13.31 -7.70 19.37
CA SER A 49 -13.93 -6.70 20.26
C SER A 49 -15.21 -6.06 19.70
N SER A 50 -15.49 -6.19 18.40
CA SER A 50 -16.56 -5.48 17.68
C SER A 50 -16.48 -3.95 17.76
N VAL A 51 -15.37 -3.40 18.27
CA VAL A 51 -15.10 -1.96 18.41
C VAL A 51 -13.66 -1.69 17.96
N CYS A 52 -13.43 -0.59 17.26
CA CYS A 52 -12.10 -0.18 16.85
C CYS A 52 -11.21 0.07 18.09
N MET A 53 -10.12 -0.71 18.20
CA MET A 53 -9.17 -0.61 19.31
C MET A 53 -7.99 0.33 19.03
N HIS A 54 -7.99 1.01 17.87
CA HIS A 54 -6.90 1.90 17.44
C HIS A 54 -5.51 1.25 17.56
N CYS A 55 -5.36 0.01 17.07
CA CYS A 55 -4.06 -0.66 17.03
C CYS A 55 -3.04 0.15 16.22
N THR A 56 -1.78 0.15 16.66
CA THR A 56 -0.68 0.89 16.04
C THR A 56 0.47 -0.07 15.72
N PRO A 57 0.82 -0.27 14.44
CA PRO A 57 0.14 0.22 13.23
C PRO A 57 -1.25 -0.40 13.05
N CYS A 58 -2.13 0.25 12.28
CA CYS A 58 -3.48 -0.24 12.08
C CYS A 58 -3.47 -1.46 11.15
N ALA A 59 -3.88 -2.64 11.64
CA ALA A 59 -3.89 -3.86 10.84
C ALA A 59 -4.79 -3.78 9.59
N ILE A 60 -5.80 -2.90 9.58
CA ILE A 60 -6.63 -2.63 8.40
C ILE A 60 -5.89 -1.76 7.38
N MET A 61 -5.18 -0.73 7.82
CA MET A 61 -4.57 0.28 6.93
C MET A 61 -3.13 -0.07 6.50
N SER A 62 -2.42 -0.85 7.31
CA SER A 62 -0.99 -1.13 7.19
C SER A 62 -0.72 -2.62 7.11
N GLY A 63 0.31 -3.00 6.36
CA GLY A 63 0.78 -4.37 6.12
C GLY A 63 0.69 -4.78 4.65
N VAL A 64 1.06 -6.03 4.36
CA VAL A 64 1.08 -6.59 3.00
C VAL A 64 -0.32 -6.53 2.36
N GLY A 65 -0.43 -5.81 1.24
CA GLY A 65 -1.66 -5.49 0.50
C GLY A 65 -2.34 -4.17 0.93
N GLY A 66 -1.79 -3.46 1.92
CA GLY A 66 -2.25 -2.15 2.36
C GLY A 66 -3.71 -2.13 2.83
N ALA A 67 -4.39 -1.00 2.63
CA ALA A 67 -5.80 -0.84 2.97
C ALA A 67 -6.75 -1.68 2.10
N GLY A 68 -6.31 -2.07 0.90
CA GLY A 68 -7.12 -2.85 -0.05
C GLY A 68 -7.38 -4.28 0.40
N THR A 69 -6.51 -4.88 1.22
CA THR A 69 -6.62 -6.29 1.65
C THR A 69 -7.94 -6.63 2.35
N PHE A 70 -8.48 -5.69 3.13
CA PHE A 70 -9.71 -5.89 3.91
C PHE A 70 -10.88 -5.09 3.35
N SER A 71 -10.79 -4.62 2.10
CA SER A 71 -11.91 -4.02 1.39
C SER A 71 -12.72 -5.07 0.63
N ASP A 72 -13.79 -4.64 -0.04
CA ASP A 72 -14.55 -5.44 -0.98
C ASP A 72 -13.86 -5.59 -2.36
N GLY A 73 -12.68 -4.97 -2.53
CA GLY A 73 -11.93 -4.96 -3.78
C GLY A 73 -12.58 -4.16 -4.91
N THR A 74 -13.56 -3.29 -4.61
CA THR A 74 -14.25 -2.51 -5.64
C THR A 74 -13.30 -1.50 -6.28
N LEU A 75 -13.03 -1.69 -7.57
CA LEU A 75 -12.23 -0.75 -8.36
C LEU A 75 -13.13 0.38 -8.88
N ASN A 76 -12.79 1.61 -8.51
CA ASN A 76 -13.46 2.77 -9.07
C ASN A 76 -12.80 3.17 -10.39
N LEU A 77 -13.55 3.09 -11.48
CA LEU A 77 -13.07 3.48 -12.81
C LEU A 77 -13.36 4.96 -13.13
N ARG A 78 -13.93 5.71 -12.18
CA ARG A 78 -14.25 7.11 -12.38
C ARG A 78 -13.16 7.99 -11.77
N PRO A 79 -12.57 8.91 -12.55
CA PRO A 79 -11.51 9.79 -12.07
C PRO A 79 -12.00 10.89 -11.11
N ASP A 80 -13.33 11.09 -10.98
CA ASP A 80 -13.90 12.06 -10.05
C ASP A 80 -14.05 11.50 -8.62
N ILE A 81 -13.89 10.19 -8.43
CA ILE A 81 -13.94 9.55 -7.11
C ILE A 81 -12.54 9.47 -6.54
N GLY A 82 -12.32 10.14 -5.41
CA GLY A 82 -10.99 10.27 -4.77
C GLY A 82 -10.30 11.61 -5.06
N GLY A 83 -10.89 12.46 -5.90
CA GLY A 83 -10.33 13.76 -6.30
C GLY A 83 -9.61 13.70 -7.65
N ASP A 84 -9.55 14.83 -8.34
CA ASP A 84 -8.85 14.96 -9.62
C ASP A 84 -7.35 15.17 -9.35
N LEU A 85 -6.52 14.22 -9.78
CA LEU A 85 -5.09 14.26 -9.53
C LEU A 85 -4.45 15.52 -10.12
N ALA A 86 -4.90 16.00 -11.29
CA ALA A 86 -4.39 17.23 -11.89
C ALA A 86 -4.77 18.47 -11.08
N ILE A 87 -5.90 18.44 -10.39
CA ILE A 87 -6.27 19.51 -9.45
C ILE A 87 -5.37 19.45 -8.20
N LEU A 88 -5.10 18.24 -7.69
CA LEU A 88 -4.28 18.05 -6.49
C LEU A 88 -2.81 18.38 -6.72
N THR A 89 -2.26 18.07 -7.90
CA THR A 89 -0.88 18.37 -8.31
C THR A 89 -0.74 19.76 -8.94
N GLY A 90 -1.85 20.36 -9.40
CA GLY A 90 -1.85 21.62 -10.13
C GLY A 90 -1.34 21.51 -11.57
N SER A 91 -1.10 20.28 -12.07
CA SER A 91 -0.56 20.01 -13.40
C SER A 91 -1.22 18.79 -14.02
N LYS A 92 -1.68 18.92 -15.27
CA LYS A 92 -2.20 17.80 -16.07
C LYS A 92 -1.13 16.90 -16.66
N GLU A 93 0.11 17.37 -16.75
CA GLU A 93 1.23 16.57 -17.29
C GLU A 93 1.89 15.73 -16.20
N GLU A 94 1.79 16.15 -14.94
CA GLU A 94 2.33 15.44 -13.78
C GLU A 94 1.30 14.51 -13.11
N ALA A 95 0.03 14.64 -13.48
CA ALA A 95 -1.07 13.77 -13.05
C ALA A 95 -1.28 12.62 -14.04
#